data_AF-A0A3N5PDB3-F1
#
_entry.id   AF-A0A3N5PDB3-F1
#
_cell.length_a   1.000
_cell.length_b   1.000
_cell.length_c   1.000
_cell.angle_alpha   90.00
_cell.angle_beta   90.00
_cell.angle_gamma   90.00
#
_symmetry.space_group_name_H-M   'P 1'
#
loop_
_entity.id
_entity.type
_entity.pdbx_description
1 polymer ?
#
loop_
_entity_poly.entity_id
_entity_poly.type
_entity_poly.pdbx_seq_one_letter_code
_entity_poly.pdbx_strand_id
1 'polypeptide(L)'
;IAPSKKVDAMIKSSSVKDHQIEYIKKLAKVEDLKVDADIQKPKASASAVLRGVEIFIPLEGLIDLEVERQKIQKEITRLEGSLAGIEKKLSNEKFVANASPEIVEKERAKQKDWLDNIGKLKEILNNLN
;
A
#
# COMPACT_ATOMS: atom_id res chain seq x y z
N ILE A 1 6.84 -4.09 -4.30
CA ILE A 1 6.42 -4.74 -5.57
C ILE A 1 6.98 -6.15 -5.57
N ALA A 2 6.15 -7.18 -5.81
CA ALA A 2 6.65 -8.55 -5.85
C ALA A 2 7.64 -8.71 -7.02
N PRO A 3 8.75 -9.46 -6.87
CA PRO A 3 9.73 -9.67 -7.94
C PRO A 3 9.18 -10.35 -9.21
N SER A 4 7.96 -10.88 -9.14
CA SER A 4 7.26 -11.54 -10.25
C SER A 4 6.24 -10.64 -10.95
N LYS A 5 5.86 -9.49 -10.37
CA LYS A 5 4.88 -8.59 -10.99
C LYS A 5 5.55 -7.88 -12.16
N LYS A 6 4.94 -7.97 -13.34
CA LYS A 6 5.40 -7.21 -14.50
C LYS A 6 5.08 -5.73 -14.33
N VAL A 7 5.91 -4.88 -14.91
CA VAL A 7 5.76 -3.43 -14.81
C VAL A 7 5.85 -2.77 -16.17
N ASP A 8 5.25 -1.60 -16.33
CA ASP A 8 5.50 -0.75 -17.49
C ASP A 8 6.72 0.14 -17.23
N ALA A 9 7.49 0.40 -18.28
CA ALA A 9 8.67 1.25 -18.20
C ALA A 9 8.84 2.10 -19.46
N MET A 10 9.48 3.23 -19.28
CA MET A 10 9.80 4.18 -20.33
C MET A 10 11.28 4.53 -20.24
N ILE A 11 11.98 4.55 -21.37
CA ILE A 11 13.39 4.94 -21.45
C ILE A 11 13.50 6.12 -22.39
N LYS A 12 13.99 7.25 -21.86
CA LYS A 12 14.34 8.41 -22.65
C LYS A 12 15.75 8.26 -23.17
N SER A 13 15.90 7.87 -24.43
CA SER A 13 17.20 7.69 -25.09
C SER A 13 17.05 7.56 -26.60
N SER A 14 18.04 8.07 -27.35
CA SER A 14 18.19 7.84 -28.79
C SER A 14 19.15 6.69 -29.13
N SER A 15 19.78 6.06 -28.13
CA SER A 15 20.87 5.09 -28.33
C SER A 15 20.48 3.62 -28.11
N VAL A 16 19.27 3.35 -27.64
CA VAL A 16 18.77 1.99 -27.41
C VAL A 16 18.21 1.42 -28.71
N LYS A 17 18.70 0.24 -29.10
CA LYS A 17 18.29 -0.47 -30.32
C LYS A 17 17.22 -1.53 -30.01
N ASP A 18 16.41 -1.88 -31.00
CA ASP A 18 15.28 -2.83 -30.86
C ASP A 18 15.65 -4.17 -30.20
N HIS A 19 16.79 -4.77 -30.58
CA HIS A 19 17.23 -6.02 -29.95
C HIS A 19 17.51 -5.86 -28.45
N GLN A 20 18.01 -4.70 -28.01
CA GLN A 20 18.25 -4.41 -26.59
C GLN A 20 16.93 -4.24 -25.84
N ILE A 21 15.92 -3.65 -26.47
CA ILE A 21 14.56 -3.52 -25.91
C ILE A 21 14.00 -4.90 -25.56
N GLU A 22 14.17 -5.89 -26.44
CA GLU A 22 13.68 -7.25 -26.19
C GLU A 22 14.39 -7.93 -25.01
N TYR A 23 15.71 -7.76 -24.89
CA TYR A 23 16.45 -8.24 -23.73
C TYR A 23 16.01 -7.55 -22.44
N ILE A 24 15.82 -6.23 -22.46
CA ILE A 24 15.37 -5.47 -21.29
C ILE A 24 13.98 -5.93 -20.87
N LYS A 25 13.02 -6.10 -21.80
CA LYS A 25 11.67 -6.62 -21.49
C LYS A 25 11.73 -7.97 -20.77
N LYS A 26 12.54 -8.91 -21.27
CA LYS A 26 12.68 -10.26 -20.68
C LYS A 26 13.37 -10.26 -19.32
N LEU A 27 14.48 -9.53 -19.18
CA LEU A 27 15.30 -9.54 -17.97
C LEU A 27 14.69 -8.71 -16.84
N ALA A 28 14.10 -7.56 -17.16
CA ALA A 28 13.49 -6.65 -16.19
C ALA A 28 12.01 -6.96 -15.91
N LYS A 29 11.43 -8.00 -16.53
CA LYS A 29 10.01 -8.36 -16.45
C LYS A 29 9.10 -7.18 -16.77
N VAL A 30 9.42 -6.45 -17.82
CA VAL A 30 8.63 -5.30 -18.25
C VAL A 30 7.55 -5.79 -19.22
N GLU A 31 6.30 -5.40 -18.99
CA GLU A 31 5.17 -5.73 -19.84
C GLU A 31 5.18 -4.84 -21.09
N ASP A 32 5.10 -3.53 -20.89
CA ASP A 32 5.37 -2.56 -21.95
C ASP A 32 6.61 -1.69 -21.70
N LEU A 33 7.43 -1.55 -22.74
CA LEU A 33 8.67 -0.78 -22.73
C LEU A 33 8.64 0.19 -23.90
N LYS A 34 8.48 1.47 -23.59
CA LYS A 34 8.57 2.55 -24.59
C LYS A 34 9.96 3.18 -24.55
N VAL A 35 10.60 3.30 -25.71
CA VAL A 35 11.91 3.96 -25.82
C VAL A 35 11.84 5.05 -26.89
N ASP A 36 12.14 6.29 -26.51
CA ASP A 36 12.11 7.44 -27.40
C ASP A 36 12.99 8.57 -26.83
N ALA A 37 13.49 9.50 -27.65
CA ALA A 37 14.24 10.65 -27.16
C ALA A 37 13.35 11.72 -26.51
N ASP A 38 12.07 11.79 -26.91
CA ASP A 38 11.13 12.85 -26.54
C ASP A 38 10.18 12.44 -25.38
N ILE A 39 10.46 11.32 -24.69
CA ILE A 39 9.67 10.88 -23.55
C ILE A 39 9.64 11.97 -22.46
N GLN A 40 8.43 12.35 -22.07
CA GLN A 40 8.18 13.20 -20.91
C GLN A 40 8.06 12.35 -19.65
N LYS A 41 8.64 12.83 -18.55
CA LYS A 41 8.56 12.18 -17.24
C LYS A 41 7.09 12.11 -16.78
N PRO A 42 6.53 10.93 -16.49
CA PRO A 42 5.18 10.80 -15.93
C PRO A 42 5.08 11.43 -14.53
N LYS A 43 3.92 12.01 -14.20
CA LYS A 43 3.67 12.71 -12.92
C LYS A 43 3.98 11.84 -11.70
N ALA A 44 3.48 10.60 -11.69
CA ALA A 44 3.71 9.62 -10.64
C ALA A 44 4.61 8.49 -11.16
N SER A 45 5.93 8.69 -11.11
CA SER A 45 6.90 7.70 -11.58
C SER A 45 8.11 7.59 -10.66
N ALA A 46 8.65 6.37 -10.53
CA ALA A 46 10.02 6.19 -10.08
C ALA A 46 10.93 6.51 -11.27
N SER A 47 11.99 7.29 -11.03
CA SER A 47 12.91 7.70 -12.09
C SER A 47 14.37 7.42 -11.73
N ALA A 48 15.16 6.96 -12.70
CA ALA A 48 16.61 6.81 -12.59
C ALA A 48 17.30 7.44 -13.79
N VAL A 49 18.46 8.07 -13.58
CA VAL A 49 19.26 8.66 -14.64
C VAL A 49 20.65 8.03 -14.61
N LEU A 50 21.07 7.49 -15.76
CA LEU A 50 22.39 6.89 -15.91
C LEU A 50 23.02 7.33 -17.23
N ARG A 51 24.15 8.04 -17.16
CA ARG A 51 24.96 8.42 -18.34
C ARG A 51 24.12 9.06 -19.48
N GLY A 52 23.16 9.91 -19.13
CA GLY A 52 22.30 10.60 -20.11
C GLY A 52 21.08 9.79 -20.58
N VAL A 53 20.87 8.59 -20.07
CA VAL A 53 19.63 7.81 -20.24
C VAL A 53 18.74 8.05 -19.03
N GLU A 54 17.49 8.44 -19.26
CA GLU A 54 16.48 8.53 -18.20
C GLU A 54 15.54 7.33 -18.28
N ILE A 55 15.25 6.71 -17.15
CA ILE A 55 14.34 5.57 -17.04
C ILE A 55 13.19 5.99 -16.13
N PHE A 56 11.96 5.74 -16.55
CA PHE A 56 10.75 6.01 -15.79
C PHE A 56 9.94 4.74 -15.65
N ILE A 57 9.49 4.47 -14.44
CA ILE A 57 8.53 3.41 -14.13
C ILE A 57 7.28 4.10 -13.61
N PRO A 58 6.21 4.23 -14.42
CA PRO A 58 4.92 4.73 -13.97
C PRO A 58 4.44 3.91 -12.77
N LEU A 59 4.11 4.57 -11.67
CA LEU A 59 3.64 3.90 -10.46
C LEU A 59 2.12 3.68 -10.47
N GLU A 60 1.41 4.43 -11.33
CA GLU A 60 0.00 4.23 -11.65
C GLU A 60 -0.21 2.79 -12.18
N GLY A 61 -1.11 2.03 -11.56
CA GLY A 61 -1.36 0.61 -11.88
C GLY A 61 -0.39 -0.41 -11.26
N LEU A 62 0.82 0.02 -10.84
CA LEU A 62 1.76 -0.85 -10.12
C LEU A 62 1.41 -1.01 -8.65
N ILE A 63 0.94 0.06 -8.03
CA ILE A 63 0.27 0.05 -6.74
C ILE A 63 -1.21 -0.03 -7.07
N ASP A 64 -1.81 -1.20 -6.87
CA ASP A 64 -3.24 -1.37 -7.03
C ASP A 64 -3.92 -0.69 -5.84
N LEU A 65 -4.19 0.61 -6.00
CA LEU A 65 -4.80 1.45 -4.97
C LEU A 65 -6.16 0.89 -4.57
N GLU A 66 -6.91 0.24 -5.47
CA GLU A 66 -8.14 -0.45 -5.10
C GLU A 66 -7.88 -1.66 -4.21
N VAL A 67 -6.90 -2.50 -4.52
CA VAL A 67 -6.52 -3.62 -3.65
C VAL A 67 -5.99 -3.13 -2.31
N GLU A 68 -5.19 -2.08 -2.27
CA GLU A 68 -4.68 -1.52 -1.03
C GLU A 68 -5.81 -0.92 -0.18
N ARG A 69 -6.72 -0.15 -0.80
CA ARG A 69 -7.95 0.32 -0.16
C ARG A 69 -8.78 -0.84 0.39
N GLN A 70 -9.00 -1.89 -0.41
CA GLN A 70 -9.76 -3.06 0.03
C GLN A 70 -9.09 -3.81 1.19
N LYS A 71 -7.77 -3.93 1.20
CA LYS A 71 -7.03 -4.54 2.31
C LYS A 71 -7.16 -3.72 3.58
N ILE A 72 -6.95 -2.41 3.49
CA ILE A 72 -7.07 -1.49 4.63
C ILE A 72 -8.51 -1.53 5.16
N GLN A 73 -9.51 -1.49 4.28
CA GLN A 73 -10.92 -1.56 4.67
C GLN A 73 -11.27 -2.89 5.36
N LYS A 74 -10.76 -4.02 4.86
CA LYS A 74 -10.94 -5.33 5.52
C LYS A 74 -10.30 -5.36 6.90
N GLU A 75 -9.12 -4.78 7.05
CA GLU A 75 -8.44 -4.71 8.35
C GLU A 75 -9.19 -3.82 9.33
N ILE A 76 -9.73 -2.67 8.88
CA ILE A 76 -10.61 -1.81 9.68
C ILE A 76 -11.83 -2.61 10.16
N THR A 77 -12.53 -3.31 9.26
CA THR A 77 -13.70 -4.12 9.64
C THR A 77 -13.36 -5.23 10.63
N ARG A 78 -12.19 -5.87 10.49
CA ARG A 78 -11.70 -6.89 11.44
C ARG A 78 -11.48 -6.31 12.83
N LEU A 79 -10.84 -5.14 12.90
CA LEU A 79 -10.57 -4.45 14.16
C LEU A 79 -11.86 -3.91 14.80
N GLU A 80 -12.77 -3.33 14.01
CA GLU A 80 -14.08 -2.86 14.48
C GLU A 80 -14.93 -4.01 15.04
N GLY A 81 -14.92 -5.18 14.39
CA GLY A 81 -15.59 -6.38 14.90
C GLY A 81 -15.00 -6.88 16.22
N SER A 82 -13.67 -6.78 16.37
CA SER A 82 -12.98 -7.12 17.62
C SER A 82 -13.33 -6.12 18.73
N LEU A 83 -13.31 -4.82 18.40
CA LEU A 83 -13.63 -3.71 19.29
C LEU A 83 -15.05 -3.84 19.84
N ALA A 84 -16.04 -4.14 19.00
CA ALA A 84 -17.42 -4.35 19.41
C ALA A 84 -17.56 -5.45 20.48
N GLY A 85 -16.71 -6.49 20.44
CA GLY A 85 -16.67 -7.53 21.45
C GLY A 85 -16.17 -7.05 22.80
N ILE A 86 -15.12 -6.23 22.83
CA ILE A 86 -14.59 -5.62 24.07
C ILE A 86 -15.54 -4.56 24.60
N GLU A 87 -16.12 -3.73 23.74
CA GLU A 87 -17.10 -2.71 24.14
C GLU A 87 -18.31 -3.33 24.84
N LYS A 88 -18.85 -4.44 24.31
CA LYS A 88 -19.93 -5.18 24.97
C LYS A 88 -19.54 -5.73 26.33
N LYS A 89 -18.29 -6.15 26.52
CA LYS A 89 -17.80 -6.61 27.82
C LYS A 89 -17.67 -5.45 28.80
N LEU A 90 -17.07 -4.35 28.36
CA LEU A 90 -16.85 -3.15 29.18
C LEU A 90 -18.14 -2.37 29.48
N SER A 91 -19.16 -2.46 28.61
CA SER A 91 -20.49 -1.87 28.86
C SER A 91 -21.34 -2.69 29.83
N ASN A 92 -20.96 -3.95 30.10
CA ASN A 92 -21.66 -4.79 31.06
C ASN A 92 -21.22 -4.43 32.48
N GLU A 93 -22.07 -3.69 33.19
CA GLU A 93 -21.82 -3.26 34.57
C GLU A 93 -21.50 -4.43 35.51
N LYS A 94 -22.10 -5.62 35.29
CA LYS A 94 -21.77 -6.82 36.07
C LYS A 94 -20.35 -7.31 35.85
N PHE A 95 -19.82 -7.15 34.63
CA PHE A 95 -18.43 -7.51 34.34
C PHE A 95 -17.49 -6.51 35.00
N VAL A 96 -17.75 -5.20 34.87
CA VAL A 96 -16.92 -4.16 35.47
C VAL A 96 -16.94 -4.22 37.00
N ALA A 97 -18.08 -4.55 37.60
CA ALA A 97 -18.20 -4.63 39.06
C ALA A 97 -17.62 -5.91 39.67
N ASN A 98 -17.60 -7.04 38.93
CA ASN A 98 -17.15 -8.33 39.45
C ASN A 98 -15.75 -8.76 38.97
N ALA A 99 -15.26 -8.21 37.86
CA ALA A 99 -13.93 -8.53 37.36
C ALA A 99 -12.84 -7.80 38.16
N SER A 100 -11.68 -8.43 38.30
CA SER A 100 -10.52 -7.80 38.93
C SER A 100 -10.14 -6.51 38.20
N PRO A 101 -9.72 -5.45 38.93
CA PRO A 101 -9.33 -4.18 38.32
C PRO A 101 -8.30 -4.32 37.21
N GLU A 102 -7.34 -5.22 37.39
CA GLU A 102 -6.28 -5.51 36.42
C GLU A 102 -6.82 -6.07 35.08
N ILE A 103 -7.90 -6.85 35.12
CA ILE A 103 -8.56 -7.39 33.92
C ILE A 103 -9.32 -6.28 33.21
N VAL A 104 -10.04 -5.44 33.95
CA VAL A 104 -10.79 -4.31 33.39
C VAL A 104 -9.85 -3.30 32.72
N GLU A 105 -8.74 -2.95 33.38
CA GLU A 105 -7.71 -2.07 32.82
C GLU A 105 -7.07 -2.67 31.57
N LYS A 106 -6.77 -3.98 31.57
CA LYS A 106 -6.22 -4.65 30.39
C LYS A 106 -7.18 -4.62 29.20
N GLU A 107 -8.48 -4.79 29.43
CA GLU A 107 -9.47 -4.72 28.36
C GLU A 107 -9.69 -3.27 27.87
N ARG A 108 -9.63 -2.27 28.77
CA ARG A 108 -9.64 -0.84 28.39
C ARG A 108 -8.41 -0.43 27.59
N ALA A 109 -7.23 -0.92 27.97
CA ALA A 109 -5.98 -0.67 27.23
C ALA A 109 -6.07 -1.24 25.81
N LYS A 110 -6.54 -2.50 25.67
CA LYS A 110 -6.81 -3.09 24.34
C LYS A 110 -7.83 -2.30 23.53
N GLN A 111 -8.90 -1.82 24.15
CA GLN A 111 -9.90 -0.98 23.48
C GLN A 111 -9.24 0.26 22.89
N LYS A 112 -8.42 0.96 23.68
CA LYS A 112 -7.69 2.15 23.25
C LYS A 112 -6.73 1.84 22.10
N ASP A 113 -5.93 0.78 22.21
CA ASP A 113 -4.98 0.40 21.16
C ASP A 113 -5.68 0.11 19.82
N TRP A 114 -6.85 -0.54 19.87
CA TRP A 114 -7.62 -0.81 18.66
C TRP A 114 -8.25 0.45 18.08
N LEU A 115 -8.77 1.35 18.91
CA LEU A 115 -9.27 2.65 18.46
C LEU A 115 -8.16 3.47 17.78
N ASP A 116 -6.98 3.54 18.40
CA ASP A 116 -5.83 4.27 17.84
C ASP A 116 -5.37 3.67 16.51
N ASN A 117 -5.34 2.35 16.39
CA ASN A 117 -4.99 1.66 15.14
C ASN A 117 -6.04 1.86 14.05
N ILE A 118 -7.33 1.79 14.38
CA ILE A 118 -8.42 2.08 13.44
C ILE A 118 -8.32 3.53 12.95
N GLY A 119 -8.04 4.48 13.84
CA GLY A 119 -7.84 5.89 13.50
C GLY A 119 -6.74 6.08 12.46
N LYS A 120 -5.55 5.51 12.71
CA LYS A 120 -4.42 5.55 11.78
C LYS A 120 -4.75 4.91 10.43
N LEU A 121 -5.44 3.78 10.41
CA LEU A 121 -5.85 3.11 9.17
C LEU A 121 -6.85 3.95 8.37
N LYS A 122 -7.78 4.64 9.04
CA LYS A 122 -8.73 5.57 8.41
C LYS A 122 -8.02 6.79 7.81
N GLU A 123 -7.01 7.34 8.49
CA GLU A 123 -6.17 8.41 7.94
C GLU A 123 -5.42 7.97 6.68
N ILE A 124 -4.78 6.80 6.72
CA ILE A 124 -4.09 6.24 5.56
C ILE A 124 -5.08 6.02 4.41
N LEU A 125 -6.28 5.51 4.68
CA LEU A 125 -7.32 5.33 3.67
C LEU A 125 -7.75 6.65 3.03
N ASN A 126 -7.91 7.72 3.81
CA ASN A 126 -8.24 9.05 3.30
C ASN A 126 -7.11 9.63 2.43
N ASN A 127 -5.85 9.37 2.77
CA ASN A 127 -4.70 9.82 1.97
C ASN A 127 -4.54 9.07 0.64
N LEU A 128 -5.30 7.98 0.43
CA LEU A 128 -5.36 7.20 -0.80
C LEU A 128 -6.53 7.60 -1.72
N ASN A 129 -7.28 8.66 -1.38
CA ASN A 129 -8.33 9.26 -2.21
C ASN A 129 -7.80 10.35 -3.15
#